data_AF-A0A5Q0H7T0-F1
#
_entry.id   AF-A0A5Q0H7T0-F1
#
_cell.length_a   1.000
_cell.length_b   1.000
_cell.length_c   1.000
_cell.angle_alpha   90.00
_cell.angle_beta   90.00
_cell.angle_gamma   90.00
#
_symmetry.space_group_name_H-M   'P 1'
#
loop_
_entity.id
_entity.type
_entity.pdbx_description
1 polymer ?
#
loop_
_entity_poly.entity_id
_entity_poly.type
_entity_poly.pdbx_seq_one_letter_code
_entity_poly.pdbx_strand_id
1 'polypeptide(L)'
;MTANHDPQLLGAYVLGALDEQEVRAVDDHLAGCPTCSAELAELRAMEEAMGEVPPEALLDGPPDGGDLLLQRTLRQVRAERGGQLRRRQVGLGLVAAAVAAVVLGGGFAVGRTTAPEDFAQVTPTTAPAPPAGTKLGTATDPVTGARMTVQVRPAAGWVRVNASVAGIAANEKCRLLVVAKDGSRQEAGSWLVSPAGEKDGTNLDGSALIAPEEVAAIEVQNFDGERIVTVPL
;
A
#
# COMPACT_ATOMS: atom_id res chain seq x y z
N MET A 1 4.03 -1.65 32.57
CA MET A 1 3.07 -1.29 31.51
C MET A 1 3.80 -0.40 30.53
N THR A 2 4.26 -0.95 29.41
CA THR A 2 4.90 -0.17 28.34
C THR A 2 3.81 0.59 27.61
N ALA A 3 3.58 1.85 28.01
CA ALA A 3 2.76 2.76 27.23
C ALA A 3 3.47 2.98 25.90
N ASN A 4 2.80 2.65 24.81
CA ASN A 4 3.37 2.70 23.48
C ASN A 4 3.71 4.17 23.14
N HIS A 5 4.99 4.46 22.89
CA HIS A 5 5.42 5.78 22.45
C HIS A 5 5.05 5.93 20.97
N ASP A 6 4.07 6.78 20.67
CA ASP A 6 3.73 7.12 19.30
C ASP A 6 4.16 8.57 18.99
N PRO A 7 5.32 8.76 18.33
CA PRO A 7 5.83 10.10 18.01
C PRO A 7 4.93 10.85 17.02
N GLN A 8 4.05 10.16 16.29
CA GLN A 8 3.11 10.78 15.34
C GLN A 8 2.01 11.55 16.07
N LEU A 9 1.60 11.10 17.27
CA LEU A 9 0.57 11.76 18.07
C LEU A 9 1.07 13.05 18.72
N LEU A 10 2.34 13.11 19.15
CA LEU A 10 2.92 14.33 19.74
C LEU A 10 3.05 15.46 18.71
N GLY A 11 3.46 15.15 17.48
CA GLY A 11 3.51 16.14 16.40
C GLY A 11 2.12 16.68 16.04
N ALA A 12 1.12 15.81 15.95
CA ALA A 12 -0.26 16.22 15.71
C ALA A 12 -0.86 17.02 16.88
N TYR A 13 -0.46 16.71 18.12
CA TYR A 13 -0.85 17.44 19.32
C TYR A 13 -0.29 18.87 19.32
N VAL A 14 1.00 19.05 18.98
CA VAL A 14 1.64 20.38 18.87
C VAL A 14 0.94 21.24 17.81
N LEU A 15 0.66 20.66 16.64
CA LEU A 15 0.03 21.37 15.52
C LEU A 15 -1.49 21.56 15.67
N GLY A 16 -2.09 21.15 16.80
CA GLY A 16 -3.53 21.28 17.05
C GLY A 16 -4.42 20.45 16.10
N ALA A 17 -3.88 19.36 15.55
CA ALA A 17 -4.54 18.54 14.52
C ALA A 17 -5.31 17.32 15.08
N LEU A 18 -5.36 17.16 16.40
CA LEU A 18 -6.05 16.06 17.09
C LEU A 18 -7.51 16.39 17.43
N ASP A 19 -8.34 15.36 17.56
CA ASP A 19 -9.69 15.51 18.10
C ASP A 19 -9.72 15.57 19.64
N GLU A 20 -10.86 15.91 20.23
CA GLU A 20 -10.99 16.08 21.70
C GLU A 20 -10.68 14.81 22.50
N GLN A 21 -10.90 13.62 21.93
CA GLN A 21 -10.64 12.35 22.62
C GLN A 21 -9.14 12.04 22.58
N GLU A 22 -8.52 12.27 21.43
CA GLU A 22 -7.09 12.11 21.21
C GLU A 22 -6.28 13.10 22.08
N VAL A 23 -6.70 14.35 22.19
CA VAL A 23 -6.07 15.35 23.08
C VAL A 23 -6.05 14.87 24.53
N ARG A 24 -7.17 14.37 25.06
CA ARG A 24 -7.23 13.85 26.43
C ARG A 24 -6.32 12.64 26.64
N ALA A 25 -6.25 11.75 25.66
CA ALA A 25 -5.38 10.58 25.73
C ALA A 25 -3.90 10.97 25.76
N VAL A 26 -3.51 12.01 25.01
CA VAL A 26 -2.15 12.55 25.04
C VAL A 26 -1.87 13.28 26.35
N ASP A 27 -2.80 14.10 26.86
CA ASP A 27 -2.66 14.79 28.16
C ASP A 27 -2.46 13.81 29.32
N ASP A 28 -3.29 12.75 29.38
CA ASP A 28 -3.19 11.69 30.38
C ASP A 28 -1.83 10.96 30.29
N HIS A 29 -1.32 10.75 29.07
CA HIS A 29 -0.01 10.13 28.86
C HIS A 29 1.15 11.05 29.28
N LEU A 30 1.07 12.35 28.97
CA LEU A 30 2.08 13.35 29.33
C LEU A 30 2.20 13.53 30.85
N ALA A 31 1.11 13.33 31.59
CA ALA A 31 1.15 13.34 33.05
C ALA A 31 2.01 12.21 33.65
N GLY A 32 2.22 11.11 32.90
CA GLY A 32 2.95 9.93 33.37
C GLY A 32 4.28 9.64 32.68
N CYS A 33 4.64 10.36 31.61
CA CYS A 33 5.79 10.04 30.77
C CYS A 33 6.75 11.23 30.59
N PRO A 34 7.88 11.28 31.33
CA PRO A 34 8.83 12.39 31.24
C PRO A 34 9.58 12.46 29.90
N THR A 35 9.69 11.34 29.18
CA THR A 35 10.30 11.33 27.84
C THR A 35 9.42 12.06 26.83
N CYS A 36 8.11 11.78 26.81
CA CYS A 36 7.17 12.48 25.92
C CYS A 36 7.03 13.97 26.26
N SER A 37 7.14 14.35 27.53
CA SER A 37 7.11 15.77 27.91
C SER A 37 8.36 16.52 27.47
N ALA A 38 9.53 15.87 27.50
CA ALA A 38 10.76 16.43 26.94
C ALA A 38 10.67 16.57 25.41
N GLU A 39 10.23 15.53 24.70
CA GLU A 39 10.00 15.57 23.25
C GLU A 39 9.00 16.65 22.85
N LEU A 40 7.90 16.81 23.60
CA LEU A 40 6.92 17.88 23.39
C LEU A 40 7.56 19.28 23.53
N ALA A 41 8.47 19.47 24.48
CA ALA A 41 9.18 20.73 24.65
C ALA A 41 10.12 21.03 23.48
N GLU A 42 10.82 20.02 22.96
CA GLU A 42 11.67 20.16 21.77
C GLU A 42 10.86 20.53 20.52
N LEU A 43 9.71 19.88 20.33
CA LEU A 43 8.81 20.15 19.20
C LEU A 43 8.23 21.57 19.26
N ARG A 44 7.83 22.05 20.44
CA ARG A 44 7.35 23.43 20.63
C ARG A 44 8.45 24.46 20.38
N ALA A 45 9.67 24.19 20.82
CA ALA A 45 10.81 25.06 20.54
C ALA A 45 11.14 25.13 19.04
N MET A 46 10.98 24.01 18.32
CA MET A 46 11.12 23.97 16.86
C MET A 46 10.03 24.78 16.16
N GLU A 47 8.77 24.66 16.58
CA GLU A 47 7.64 25.44 16.06
C GLU A 47 7.86 26.95 16.25
N GLU A 48 8.26 27.35 17.45
CA GLU A 48 8.59 28.74 17.76
C GLU A 48 9.77 29.26 16.92
N ALA A 49 10.80 28.44 16.71
CA ALA A 49 11.95 28.78 15.89
C ALA A 49 11.62 28.87 14.39
N MET A 50 10.61 28.12 13.91
CA MET A 50 10.14 28.24 12.52
C MET A 50 9.36 29.53 12.27
N GLY A 51 8.93 30.22 13.32
CA GLY A 51 8.34 31.56 13.26
C GLY A 51 6.98 31.59 12.57
N GLU A 52 6.10 32.44 13.10
CA GLU A 52 4.85 32.77 12.42
C GLU A 52 5.17 33.45 11.08
N VAL A 53 4.58 32.98 9.99
CA VAL A 53 4.72 33.64 8.69
C VAL A 53 4.12 35.04 8.83
N PRO A 54 4.90 36.12 8.64
CA PRO A 54 4.38 37.47 8.74
C PRO A 54 3.23 37.62 7.72
N PRO A 55 2.12 38.28 8.07
CA PRO A 55 0.99 38.44 7.16
C PRO A 55 1.40 39.14 5.85
N GLU A 56 2.51 39.89 5.85
CA GLU A 56 3.11 40.51 4.68
C GLU A 56 3.78 39.51 3.70
N ALA A 57 4.11 38.29 4.15
CA ALA A 57 4.61 37.21 3.29
C ALA A 57 3.48 36.41 2.61
N LEU A 58 2.22 36.63 3.01
CA LEU A 58 1.03 36.20 2.27
C LEU A 58 0.75 37.20 1.14
N LEU A 59 1.67 37.29 0.17
CA LEU A 59 1.61 38.26 -0.94
C LEU A 59 0.36 38.08 -1.81
N ASP A 60 -0.17 36.87 -1.85
CA ASP A 60 -1.48 36.54 -2.40
C ASP A 60 -2.30 35.93 -1.27
N GLY A 61 -3.33 36.65 -0.80
CA GLY A 61 -4.31 36.08 0.13
C GLY A 61 -4.98 34.83 -0.48
N PRO A 62 -5.74 34.05 0.33
CA PRO A 62 -6.50 32.92 -0.20
C PRO A 62 -7.31 33.35 -1.44
N PRO A 63 -7.34 32.56 -2.52
CA PRO A 63 -8.01 32.94 -3.75
C PRO A 63 -9.48 33.29 -3.48
N ASP A 64 -10.05 34.24 -4.23
CA ASP A 64 -11.45 34.63 -4.10
C ASP A 64 -12.36 33.39 -4.17
N GLY A 65 -13.10 33.13 -3.08
CA GLY A 65 -13.95 31.94 -2.94
C GLY A 65 -13.28 30.72 -2.30
N GLY A 66 -12.05 30.86 -1.76
CA GLY A 66 -11.35 29.81 -1.02
C GLY A 66 -12.16 29.22 0.14
N ASP A 67 -12.94 30.05 0.83
CA ASP A 67 -13.84 29.60 1.91
C ASP A 67 -14.96 28.67 1.40
N LEU A 68 -15.50 28.96 0.21
CA LEU A 68 -16.55 28.13 -0.38
C LEU A 68 -15.98 26.78 -0.87
N LEU A 69 -14.75 26.79 -1.41
CA LEU A 69 -14.03 25.57 -1.77
C LEU A 69 -13.71 24.75 -0.52
N LEU A 70 -13.19 25.37 0.55
CA LEU A 70 -12.92 24.71 1.82
C LEU A 70 -14.20 24.11 2.42
N GLN A 71 -15.29 24.88 2.50
CA GLN A 71 -16.57 24.39 3.01
C GLN A 71 -17.12 23.23 2.18
N ARG A 72 -16.99 23.29 0.84
CA ARG A 72 -17.40 22.20 -0.05
C ARG A 72 -16.57 20.94 0.20
N THR A 73 -15.25 21.07 0.29
CA THR A 73 -14.33 19.97 0.55
C THR A 73 -14.58 19.36 1.92
N LEU A 74 -14.73 20.16 2.97
CA LEU A 74 -15.06 19.67 4.32
C LEU A 74 -16.44 18.99 4.37
N ARG A 75 -17.43 19.50 3.63
CA ARG A 75 -18.75 18.86 3.52
C ARG A 75 -18.65 17.53 2.77
N GLN A 76 -17.85 17.45 1.71
CA GLN A 76 -17.59 16.22 0.97
C GLN A 76 -16.88 15.18 1.85
N VAL A 77 -15.82 15.56 2.57
CA VAL A 77 -15.10 14.66 3.48
C VAL A 77 -16.03 14.13 4.59
N ARG A 78 -16.88 14.99 5.17
CA ARG A 78 -17.88 14.54 6.16
C ARG A 78 -18.93 13.60 5.56
N ALA A 79 -19.38 13.87 4.33
CA ALA A 79 -20.35 13.01 3.63
C ALA A 79 -19.74 11.65 3.28
N GLU A 80 -18.48 11.62 2.86
CA GLU A 80 -17.74 10.39 2.57
C GLU A 80 -17.51 9.57 3.85
N ARG A 81 -17.03 10.20 4.94
CA ARG A 81 -16.91 9.54 6.26
C ARG A 81 -18.25 9.02 6.78
N GLY A 82 -19.31 9.83 6.70
CA GLY A 82 -20.66 9.44 7.10
C GLY A 82 -21.23 8.29 6.25
N GLY A 83 -20.99 8.30 4.95
CA GLY A 83 -21.37 7.23 4.03
C GLY A 83 -20.62 5.92 4.29
N GLN A 84 -19.35 5.99 4.65
CA GLN A 84 -18.53 4.84 5.03
C GLN A 84 -19.02 4.19 6.33
N LEU A 85 -19.30 5.00 7.36
CA LEU A 85 -19.84 4.53 8.64
C LEU A 85 -21.23 3.92 8.45
N ARG A 86 -22.09 4.56 7.65
CA ARG A 86 -23.45 4.07 7.36
C ARG A 86 -23.43 2.80 6.51
N ARG A 87 -22.53 2.66 5.54
CA ARG A 87 -22.29 1.40 4.80
C ARG A 87 -21.77 0.29 5.72
N ARG A 88 -20.87 0.60 6.65
CA ARG A 88 -20.42 -0.34 7.69
C ARG A 88 -21.55 -0.78 8.60
N GLN A 89 -22.41 0.15 9.04
CA GLN A 89 -23.57 -0.14 9.89
C GLN A 89 -24.64 -0.98 9.16
N VAL A 90 -24.93 -0.68 7.89
CA VAL A 90 -25.84 -1.51 7.07
C VAL A 90 -25.25 -2.89 6.82
N GLY A 91 -23.93 -2.98 6.57
CA GLY A 91 -23.21 -4.26 6.46
C GLY A 91 -23.23 -5.09 7.74
N LEU A 92 -23.01 -4.45 8.91
CA LEU A 92 -23.11 -5.09 10.23
C LEU A 92 -24.55 -5.54 10.54
N GLY A 93 -25.57 -4.78 10.14
CA GLY A 93 -26.97 -5.18 10.27
C GLY A 93 -27.32 -6.41 9.43
N LEU A 94 -26.78 -6.53 8.22
CA LEU A 94 -26.94 -7.70 7.36
C LEU A 94 -26.22 -8.94 7.91
N VAL A 95 -25.02 -8.77 8.48
CA VAL A 95 -24.29 -9.87 9.14
C VAL A 95 -25.00 -10.35 10.40
N ALA A 96 -25.53 -9.44 11.23
CA ALA A 96 -26.30 -9.81 12.42
C ALA A 96 -27.58 -10.59 12.08
N ALA A 97 -28.27 -10.22 11.00
CA ALA A 97 -29.43 -10.96 10.50
C ALA A 97 -29.06 -12.37 9.98
N ALA A 98 -27.91 -12.52 9.33
CA ALA A 98 -27.41 -13.81 8.86
C ALA A 98 -27.01 -14.75 10.02
N VAL A 99 -26.40 -14.23 11.09
CA VAL A 99 -26.07 -15.00 12.29
C VAL A 99 -27.34 -15.46 13.02
N ALA A 100 -28.36 -14.61 13.12
CA ALA A 100 -29.66 -15.00 13.69
C ALA A 100 -30.35 -16.12 12.87
N ALA A 101 -30.20 -16.10 11.54
CA ALA A 101 -30.71 -17.16 10.66
C ALA A 101 -29.94 -18.48 10.81
N VAL A 102 -28.62 -18.44 11.07
CA VAL A 102 -27.80 -19.64 11.34
C VAL A 102 -28.11 -20.23 12.72
N VAL A 103 -28.32 -19.40 13.74
CA VAL A 103 -28.66 -19.85 15.11
C VAL A 103 -30.06 -20.45 15.19
N LEU A 104 -31.00 -20.04 14.34
CA LEU A 104 -32.36 -20.58 14.28
C LEU A 104 -32.56 -21.70 13.24
N GLY A 105 -31.62 -21.88 12.30
CA GLY A 105 -31.86 -22.66 11.07
C GLY A 105 -31.06 -23.94 10.84
N GLY A 106 -30.02 -24.28 11.61
CA GLY A 106 -29.23 -25.46 11.26
C GLY A 106 -28.23 -25.92 12.31
N GLY A 107 -28.63 -26.91 13.10
CA GLY A 107 -27.75 -27.62 14.01
C GLY A 107 -26.74 -28.54 13.29
N PHE A 108 -25.52 -28.52 13.84
CA PHE A 108 -24.71 -29.68 14.25
C PHE A 108 -24.27 -30.76 13.22
N ALA A 109 -22.96 -30.80 12.94
CA ALA A 109 -22.15 -32.02 12.78
C ALA A 109 -20.67 -31.65 13.03
N VAL A 110 -20.15 -31.79 14.26
CA VAL A 110 -19.22 -32.85 14.70
C VAL A 110 -18.04 -33.04 13.72
N GLY A 111 -16.81 -32.68 14.10
CA GLY A 111 -16.00 -33.59 14.90
C GLY A 111 -14.76 -32.95 15.51
N ARG A 112 -14.58 -33.25 16.80
CA ARG A 112 -13.39 -33.00 17.62
C ARG A 112 -12.18 -33.78 17.09
N THR A 113 -11.01 -33.18 17.14
CA THR A 113 -9.84 -33.73 17.86
C THR A 113 -8.98 -32.59 18.36
N THR A 114 -8.67 -32.64 19.66
CA THR A 114 -7.77 -31.74 20.38
C THR A 114 -6.43 -32.45 20.64
N ALA A 115 -5.33 -31.78 20.25
CA ALA A 115 -3.94 -31.83 20.78
C ALA A 115 -3.18 -33.18 20.76
N PRO A 116 -1.81 -33.22 20.80
CA PRO A 116 -0.84 -32.16 21.14
C PRO A 116 0.36 -32.02 20.15
N GLU A 117 1.27 -31.09 20.47
CA GLU A 117 2.58 -30.91 19.83
C GLU A 117 3.44 -32.17 19.96
N ASP A 118 3.91 -32.70 18.81
CA ASP A 118 5.05 -33.60 18.72
C ASP A 118 5.91 -33.17 17.53
N PHE A 119 7.20 -32.96 17.79
CA PHE A 119 8.21 -32.68 16.78
C PHE A 119 8.40 -33.92 15.90
N ALA A 120 7.90 -33.90 14.66
CA ALA A 120 8.22 -34.92 13.66
C ALA A 120 8.26 -34.35 12.23
N GLN A 121 9.49 -34.31 11.71
CA GLN A 121 9.91 -34.48 10.32
C GLN A 121 9.37 -33.53 9.24
N VAL A 122 10.32 -32.78 8.67
CA VAL A 122 10.23 -32.04 7.41
C VAL A 122 9.74 -32.98 6.30
N THR A 123 8.43 -32.96 6.06
CA THR A 123 7.86 -33.38 4.79
C THR A 123 8.10 -32.23 3.81
N PRO A 124 8.60 -32.46 2.58
CA PRO A 124 8.66 -31.40 1.59
C PRO A 124 7.23 -30.92 1.35
N THR A 125 6.91 -29.74 1.86
CA THR A 125 5.63 -29.08 1.59
C THR A 125 5.64 -28.80 0.10
N THR A 126 4.87 -29.58 -0.67
CA THR A 126 4.52 -29.23 -2.05
C THR A 126 4.00 -27.81 -2.02
N ALA A 127 4.71 -26.89 -2.65
CA ALA A 127 4.30 -25.49 -2.72
C ALA A 127 2.85 -25.42 -3.25
N PRO A 128 1.98 -24.57 -2.67
CA PRO A 128 0.62 -24.39 -3.18
C PRO A 128 0.66 -24.12 -4.68
N ALA A 129 -0.13 -24.86 -5.47
CA ALA A 129 -0.21 -24.66 -6.91
C ALA A 129 -0.63 -23.20 -7.20
N PRO A 130 -0.04 -22.53 -8.22
CA PRO A 130 -0.43 -21.17 -8.58
C PRO A 130 -1.93 -21.12 -8.91
N PRO A 131 -2.62 -19.98 -8.68
CA PRO A 131 -3.99 -19.80 -9.10
C PRO A 131 -4.17 -20.13 -10.59
N ALA A 132 -5.32 -20.71 -10.96
CA ALA A 132 -5.65 -21.00 -12.35
C ALA A 132 -5.53 -19.72 -13.22
N GLY A 133 -4.97 -19.85 -14.42
CA GLY A 133 -4.73 -18.73 -15.34
C GLY A 133 -3.46 -17.92 -15.04
N THR A 134 -2.61 -18.36 -14.11
CA THR A 134 -1.28 -17.76 -13.90
C THR A 134 -0.38 -18.03 -15.11
N LYS A 135 0.16 -16.97 -15.71
CA LYS A 135 1.16 -17.05 -16.79
C LYS A 135 2.57 -16.91 -16.19
N LEU A 136 3.50 -17.68 -16.70
CA LEU A 136 4.92 -17.63 -16.33
C LEU A 136 5.73 -17.42 -17.59
N GLY A 137 6.75 -16.56 -17.53
CA GLY A 137 7.64 -16.30 -18.65
C GLY A 137 9.05 -16.01 -18.17
N THR A 138 10.02 -16.28 -19.04
CA THR A 138 11.41 -15.90 -18.83
C THR A 138 12.02 -15.48 -20.15
N ALA A 139 12.86 -14.45 -20.14
CA ALA A 139 13.61 -14.00 -21.30
C ALA A 139 14.95 -13.42 -20.89
N THR A 140 15.89 -13.44 -21.83
CA THR A 140 17.17 -12.75 -21.78
C THR A 140 17.30 -11.93 -23.05
N ASP A 141 17.51 -10.63 -22.92
CA ASP A 141 17.72 -9.77 -24.07
C ASP A 141 19.15 -9.93 -24.59
N PRO A 142 19.36 -10.23 -25.89
CA PRO A 142 20.68 -10.50 -26.44
C PRO A 142 21.54 -9.23 -26.61
N VAL A 143 20.94 -8.04 -26.61
CA VAL A 143 21.64 -6.77 -26.82
C VAL A 143 22.06 -6.19 -25.48
N THR A 144 21.14 -6.10 -24.53
CA THR A 144 21.41 -5.52 -23.21
C THR A 144 21.99 -6.53 -22.22
N GLY A 145 21.77 -7.83 -22.45
CA GLY A 145 22.12 -8.89 -21.51
C GLY A 145 21.19 -8.98 -20.29
N ALA A 146 20.16 -8.13 -20.23
CA ALA A 146 19.20 -8.12 -19.13
C ALA A 146 18.31 -9.36 -19.17
N ARG A 147 18.00 -9.89 -17.98
CA ARG A 147 17.22 -11.11 -17.80
C ARG A 147 16.01 -10.82 -16.95
N MET A 148 14.87 -11.36 -17.34
CA MET A 148 13.62 -11.22 -16.57
C MET A 148 12.89 -12.55 -16.48
N THR A 149 12.45 -12.88 -15.27
CA THR A 149 11.48 -13.94 -15.00
C THR A 149 10.24 -13.30 -14.41
N VAL A 150 9.07 -13.66 -14.93
CA VAL A 150 7.81 -13.03 -14.53
C VAL A 150 6.72 -14.05 -14.26
N GLN A 151 5.91 -13.75 -13.26
CA GLN A 151 4.65 -14.40 -12.95
C GLN A 151 3.53 -13.37 -13.05
N VAL A 152 2.54 -13.63 -13.90
CA VAL A 152 1.34 -12.81 -14.04
C VAL A 152 0.15 -13.59 -13.51
N ARG A 153 -0.43 -13.12 -12.41
CA ARG A 153 -1.60 -13.73 -11.78
C ARG A 153 -2.87 -12.95 -12.15
N PRO A 154 -3.93 -13.64 -12.58
CA PRO A 154 -5.19 -12.98 -12.89
C PRO A 154 -5.86 -12.40 -11.64
N ALA A 155 -6.54 -11.28 -11.84
CA ALA A 155 -7.49 -10.68 -10.92
C ALA A 155 -8.73 -10.21 -11.69
N ALA A 156 -9.77 -9.73 -11.01
CA ALA A 156 -11.04 -9.38 -11.63
C ALA A 156 -10.93 -8.16 -12.55
N GLY A 157 -10.64 -8.41 -13.85
CA GLY A 157 -10.48 -7.38 -14.89
C GLY A 157 -9.10 -6.73 -14.95
N TRP A 158 -8.11 -7.26 -14.23
CA TRP A 158 -6.74 -6.73 -14.17
C TRP A 158 -5.75 -7.83 -13.78
N VAL A 159 -4.45 -7.52 -13.74
CA VAL A 159 -3.40 -8.50 -13.40
C VAL A 159 -2.47 -8.04 -12.27
N ARG A 160 -2.02 -9.00 -11.47
CA ARG A 160 -0.86 -8.85 -10.57
C ARG A 160 0.38 -9.39 -11.25
N VAL A 161 1.49 -8.68 -11.13
CA VAL A 161 2.78 -9.06 -11.71
C VAL A 161 3.80 -9.20 -10.61
N ASN A 162 4.52 -10.32 -10.60
CA ASN A 162 5.76 -10.48 -9.85
C ASN A 162 6.88 -10.69 -10.88
N ALA A 163 7.87 -9.81 -10.89
CA ALA A 163 8.97 -9.84 -11.85
C ALA A 163 10.32 -9.80 -11.13
N SER A 164 11.22 -10.73 -11.46
CA SER A 164 12.61 -10.69 -11.05
C SER A 164 13.47 -10.32 -12.25
N VAL A 165 14.20 -9.21 -12.14
CA VAL A 165 14.96 -8.59 -13.23
C VAL A 165 16.42 -8.42 -12.83
N ALA A 166 17.37 -8.85 -13.66
CA ALA A 166 18.81 -8.76 -13.39
C ALA A 166 19.59 -8.34 -14.64
N GLY A 167 20.85 -7.92 -14.48
CA GLY A 167 21.72 -7.55 -15.60
C GLY A 167 21.44 -6.17 -16.19
N ILE A 168 20.88 -5.26 -15.38
CA ILE A 168 20.72 -3.83 -15.71
C ILE A 168 21.75 -3.04 -14.89
N ALA A 169 22.41 -2.06 -15.50
CA ALA A 169 23.44 -1.27 -14.83
C ALA A 169 22.89 -0.52 -13.58
N ALA A 170 23.69 -0.41 -12.53
CA ALA A 170 23.35 0.36 -11.36
C ALA A 170 23.11 1.85 -11.68
N ASN A 171 22.21 2.47 -10.93
CA ASN A 171 21.69 3.83 -11.12
C ASN A 171 20.79 4.03 -12.35
N GLU A 172 20.49 2.98 -13.11
CA GLU A 172 19.47 3.06 -14.16
C GLU A 172 18.08 3.18 -13.52
N LYS A 173 17.27 4.13 -14.04
CA LYS A 173 15.86 4.26 -13.64
C LYS A 173 15.01 3.45 -14.61
N CYS A 174 14.26 2.49 -14.08
CA CYS A 174 13.48 1.55 -14.87
C CYS A 174 11.99 1.59 -14.52
N ARG A 175 11.16 1.21 -15.48
CA ARG A 175 9.71 1.01 -15.36
C ARG A 175 9.36 -0.40 -15.81
N LEU A 176 8.43 -1.01 -15.11
CA LEU A 176 7.82 -2.29 -15.47
C LEU A 176 6.49 -2.00 -16.16
N LEU A 177 6.35 -2.48 -17.39
CA LEU A 177 5.18 -2.23 -18.23
C LEU A 177 4.50 -3.57 -18.55
N VAL A 178 3.18 -3.61 -18.43
CA VAL A 178 2.36 -4.68 -18.97
C VAL A 178 1.86 -4.23 -20.34
N VAL A 179 2.13 -5.04 -21.35
CA VAL A 179 1.77 -4.76 -22.75
C VAL A 179 0.54 -5.59 -23.11
N ALA A 180 -0.52 -4.93 -23.54
CA ALA A 180 -1.73 -5.57 -24.04
C ALA A 180 -1.56 -6.00 -25.50
N LYS A 181 -2.42 -6.92 -25.96
CA LYS A 181 -2.46 -7.41 -27.35
C LYS A 181 -2.75 -6.32 -28.38
N ASP A 182 -3.43 -5.25 -27.98
CA ASP A 182 -3.67 -4.06 -28.81
C ASP A 182 -2.47 -3.11 -28.89
N GLY A 183 -1.38 -3.42 -28.18
CA GLY A 183 -0.15 -2.63 -28.12
C GLY A 183 -0.17 -1.50 -27.08
N SER A 184 -1.26 -1.31 -26.34
CA SER A 184 -1.31 -0.38 -25.22
C SER A 184 -0.43 -0.87 -24.06
N ARG A 185 0.10 0.07 -23.27
CA ARG A 185 1.02 -0.21 -22.16
C ARG A 185 0.47 0.39 -20.88
N GLN A 186 0.53 -0.39 -19.80
CA GLN A 186 0.18 0.06 -18.45
C GLN A 186 1.40 -0.13 -17.54
N GLU A 187 1.79 0.91 -16.82
CA GLU A 187 2.88 0.83 -15.86
C GLU A 187 2.44 0.06 -14.61
N ALA A 188 3.19 -0.98 -14.26
CA ALA A 188 2.99 -1.79 -13.07
C ALA A 188 3.93 -1.40 -11.91
N GLY A 189 4.91 -0.54 -12.17
CA GLY A 189 5.81 0.01 -11.16
C GLY A 189 7.08 0.60 -11.78
N SER A 190 7.89 1.24 -10.95
CA SER A 190 9.19 1.79 -11.34
C SER A 190 10.19 1.71 -10.18
N TRP A 191 11.48 1.66 -10.51
CA TRP A 191 12.55 1.54 -9.51
C TRP A 191 13.87 2.12 -10.04
N LEU A 192 14.79 2.36 -9.11
CA LEU A 192 16.19 2.64 -9.38
C LEU A 192 16.99 1.34 -9.16
N VAL A 193 17.82 0.95 -10.13
CA VAL A 193 18.66 -0.23 -9.98
C VAL A 193 19.77 0.06 -8.96
N SER A 194 19.84 -0.74 -7.89
CA SER A 194 20.92 -0.66 -6.91
C SER A 194 22.16 -1.44 -7.38
N PRO A 195 23.36 -1.19 -6.81
CA PRO A 195 24.55 -1.98 -7.10
C PRO A 195 24.39 -3.49 -6.82
N ALA A 196 23.56 -3.86 -5.84
CA ALA A 196 23.20 -5.26 -5.60
C ALA A 196 22.21 -5.76 -6.65
N GLY A 197 21.23 -4.95 -7.02
CA GLY A 197 20.22 -5.28 -8.03
C GLY A 197 20.80 -5.52 -9.43
N GLU A 198 21.91 -4.88 -9.78
CA GLU A 198 22.65 -5.16 -11.03
C GLU A 198 23.14 -6.63 -11.08
N LYS A 199 23.70 -7.13 -9.97
CA LYS A 199 24.32 -8.47 -9.89
C LYS A 199 23.33 -9.57 -9.55
N ASP A 200 22.55 -9.35 -8.50
CA ASP A 200 21.69 -10.36 -7.86
C ASP A 200 20.24 -10.27 -8.38
N GLY A 201 19.90 -9.17 -9.03
CA GLY A 201 18.56 -8.88 -9.52
C GLY A 201 17.70 -8.11 -8.52
N THR A 202 16.61 -7.55 -9.02
CA THR A 202 15.57 -6.85 -8.25
C THR A 202 14.26 -7.59 -8.46
N ASN A 203 13.61 -7.99 -7.36
CA ASN A 203 12.26 -8.52 -7.40
C ASN A 203 11.25 -7.38 -7.21
N LEU A 204 10.23 -7.37 -8.04
CA LEU A 204 9.23 -6.32 -8.15
C LEU A 204 7.84 -6.94 -8.11
N ASP A 205 6.96 -6.33 -7.33
CA ASP A 205 5.54 -6.66 -7.32
C ASP A 205 4.75 -5.44 -7.78
N GLY A 206 3.81 -5.68 -8.70
CA GLY A 206 3.04 -4.63 -9.36
C GLY A 206 1.67 -5.10 -9.81
N SER A 207 0.91 -4.17 -10.40
CA SER A 207 -0.39 -4.46 -11.00
C SER A 207 -0.65 -3.59 -12.22
N ALA A 208 -1.46 -4.08 -13.14
CA ALA A 208 -1.86 -3.31 -14.33
C ALA A 208 -3.33 -3.53 -14.66
N LEU A 209 -4.02 -2.46 -15.07
CA LEU A 209 -5.40 -2.48 -15.52
C LEU A 209 -5.49 -2.99 -16.97
N ILE A 210 -5.08 -4.24 -17.17
CA ILE A 210 -5.21 -5.00 -18.43
C ILE A 210 -5.84 -6.34 -18.07
N ALA A 211 -6.89 -6.73 -18.79
CA ALA A 211 -7.55 -8.01 -18.57
C ALA A 211 -6.55 -9.17 -18.77
N PRO A 212 -6.58 -10.23 -17.93
CA PRO A 212 -5.59 -11.31 -17.99
C PRO A 212 -5.42 -11.96 -19.38
N GLU A 213 -6.52 -12.09 -20.11
CA GLU A 213 -6.59 -12.62 -21.47
C GLU A 213 -5.99 -11.67 -22.52
N GLU A 214 -5.92 -10.38 -22.23
CA GLU A 214 -5.38 -9.34 -23.11
C GLU A 214 -3.89 -9.08 -22.88
N VAL A 215 -3.27 -9.64 -21.83
CA VAL A 215 -1.82 -9.52 -21.62
C VAL A 215 -1.07 -10.28 -22.71
N ALA A 216 -0.20 -9.56 -23.44
CA ALA A 216 0.67 -10.09 -24.49
C ALA A 216 2.13 -10.22 -24.04
N ALA A 217 2.64 -9.26 -23.27
CA ALA A 217 4.02 -9.27 -22.80
C ALA A 217 4.23 -8.44 -21.54
N ILE A 218 5.38 -8.64 -20.90
CA ILE A 218 5.90 -7.80 -19.83
C ILE A 218 7.21 -7.18 -20.32
N GLU A 219 7.35 -5.89 -20.17
CA GLU A 219 8.46 -5.10 -20.70
C GLU A 219 9.11 -4.31 -19.56
N VAL A 220 10.44 -4.25 -19.56
CA VAL A 220 11.19 -3.28 -18.77
C VAL A 220 11.74 -2.23 -19.71
N GLN A 221 11.52 -0.96 -19.36
CA GLN A 221 11.99 0.20 -20.12
C GLN A 221 12.68 1.17 -19.17
N ASN A 222 13.70 1.89 -19.64
CA ASN A 222 14.19 3.05 -18.88
C ASN A 222 13.31 4.29 -19.08
N PHE A 223 13.63 5.36 -18.36
CA PHE A 223 12.89 6.61 -18.46
C PHE A 223 13.17 7.41 -19.75
N ASP A 224 14.19 7.03 -20.50
CA ASP A 224 14.51 7.60 -21.82
C ASP A 224 13.74 6.90 -22.97
N GLY A 225 12.96 5.87 -22.64
CA GLY A 225 12.14 5.14 -23.60
C GLY A 225 12.85 3.94 -24.25
N GLU A 226 14.06 3.61 -23.84
CA GLU A 226 14.78 2.43 -24.30
C GLU A 226 14.24 1.16 -23.64
N ARG A 227 13.89 0.19 -24.47
CA ARG A 227 13.47 -1.14 -24.02
C ARG A 227 14.69 -1.93 -23.59
N ILE A 228 14.67 -2.44 -22.37
CA ILE A 228 15.77 -3.21 -21.79
C ILE A 228 15.58 -4.71 -21.97
N VAL A 229 14.37 -5.22 -21.66
CA VAL A 229 14.01 -6.64 -21.83
C VAL A 229 12.51 -6.80 -22.01
N THR A 230 12.09 -7.78 -22.80
CA THR A 230 10.69 -8.14 -22.99
C THR A 230 10.49 -9.64 -22.83
N VAL A 231 9.47 -10.01 -22.06
CA VAL A 231 9.02 -11.39 -21.88
C VAL A 231 7.63 -11.54 -22.51
N PRO A 232 7.48 -12.25 -23.64
CA PRO A 232 6.16 -12.56 -24.20
C PRO A 232 5.44 -13.61 -23.32
N LEU A 233 4.11 -13.55 -23.28
CA LEU A 233 3.24 -14.38 -22.43
C LEU A 233 2.06 -15.02 -23.18
#